data_AF-A0A1Y4JCG0-F1
#
_entry.id   AF-A0A1Y4JCG0-F1
#
_cell.length_a   1.000
_cell.length_b   1.000
_cell.length_c   1.000
_cell.angle_alpha   90.00
_cell.angle_beta   90.00
_cell.angle_gamma   90.00
#
_symmetry.space_group_name_H-M   'P 1'
#
loop_
_entity.id
_entity.type
_entity.pdbx_description
1 polymer ?
#
loop_
_entity_poly.entity_id
_entity_poly.type
_entity_poly.pdbx_seq_one_letter_code
_entity_poly.pdbx_strand_id
1 'polypeptide(L)'
;MYLKKCMAVLLSVALALCLVLTGCGGSGPLTEVILDLLDGYYKNIAVDSDPDLEKALREAVDQGGTEEEILARIINSMNLTGSSIQFTRLGDGQQGDHALDVVFQLGTDPDAAARQAMAEWSRIFGSLPSDGQYEAHVSMVEENGGYYVAVDVTVVKAGRPNQDDEEDGPVVLTGISISVSGDFKTEYHVGEPFKTDGMIVTAYYSNSTSKPVTGYTVSPEKFEKEGDVTVTITYKEGDVTETATVTVHVAGYTIEGGTYMVYNADGLMKWAEAAQDDPSISCTLKNNIDLSECTWTPVGSDSDRYTGIFDGGNYAITNLEIHTSKSSNQGLFGYVGSGTVKNLKLENVSITAENSQYVGAVAGYNCGRIENCEVSGSVNGGANVSGTNASSVGGVAGGNAGGEVVGCSSTAPVTANGSNSRVGGVVGNNMMDATVVACYHTTGAITATIGNTNAGGVVGRNNGAQVVACYASCEVDSGASAYAGGVVGNNRPGSSLEACYWAGSNKKDCGVGNNSNHTGATKVGDGVTWTEAAKGMNEELGGYGWKYDSSNPPKLTKGNP
;
A
#
# COMPACT_ATOMS: atom_id res chain seq x y z
N MET A 1 -48.62 26.67 -12.77
CA MET A 1 -47.49 26.71 -13.72
C MET A 1 -46.16 26.47 -12.99
N TYR A 2 -46.12 25.56 -12.00
CA TYR A 2 -44.97 25.30 -11.12
C TYR A 2 -44.18 24.01 -11.48
N LEU A 3 -44.56 23.31 -12.56
CA LEU A 3 -44.06 21.96 -12.83
C LEU A 3 -42.90 21.89 -13.84
N LYS A 4 -42.63 22.97 -14.60
CA LYS A 4 -41.60 22.96 -15.66
C LYS A 4 -40.19 23.25 -15.14
N LYS A 5 -40.02 24.16 -14.17
CA LYS A 5 -38.70 24.47 -13.57
C LYS A 5 -38.26 23.38 -12.57
N CYS A 6 -39.18 22.73 -11.85
CA CYS A 6 -38.84 21.61 -10.95
C CYS A 6 -38.40 20.34 -11.69
N MET A 7 -38.85 20.10 -12.93
CA MET A 7 -38.43 18.92 -13.70
C MET A 7 -36.96 19.00 -14.12
N ALA A 8 -36.44 20.16 -14.51
CA ALA A 8 -35.01 20.32 -14.85
C ALA A 8 -34.09 20.11 -13.64
N VAL A 9 -34.53 20.58 -12.46
CA VAL A 9 -33.79 20.44 -11.18
C VAL A 9 -33.80 18.99 -10.68
N LEU A 10 -34.94 18.29 -10.74
CA LEU A 10 -35.02 16.86 -10.40
C LEU A 10 -34.23 15.95 -11.36
N LEU A 11 -33.97 16.40 -12.59
CA LEU A 11 -33.25 15.62 -13.61
C LEU A 11 -31.73 15.68 -13.44
N SER A 12 -31.17 16.81 -13.01
CA SER A 12 -29.76 16.91 -12.61
C SER A 12 -29.44 15.97 -11.44
N VAL A 13 -30.37 15.87 -10.48
CA VAL A 13 -30.29 14.95 -9.34
C VAL A 13 -30.55 13.50 -9.76
N ALA A 14 -31.45 13.24 -10.72
CA ALA A 14 -31.71 11.88 -11.22
C ALA A 14 -30.57 11.32 -12.08
N LEU A 15 -29.90 12.15 -12.89
CA LEU A 15 -28.67 11.74 -13.61
C LEU A 15 -27.51 11.47 -12.62
N ALA A 16 -27.39 12.26 -11.56
CA ALA A 16 -26.42 12.02 -10.49
C ALA A 16 -26.74 10.76 -9.65
N LEU A 17 -28.03 10.40 -9.47
CA LEU A 17 -28.44 9.17 -8.80
C LEU A 17 -28.32 7.90 -9.65
N CYS A 18 -28.21 8.01 -10.99
CA CYS A 18 -28.05 6.87 -11.89
C CYS A 18 -26.62 6.31 -11.97
N LEU A 19 -25.65 6.87 -11.24
CA LEU A 19 -24.29 6.34 -11.07
C LEU A 19 -24.22 4.89 -10.51
N VAL A 20 -25.35 4.30 -10.12
CA VAL A 20 -25.40 2.98 -9.45
C VAL A 20 -26.02 1.87 -10.31
N LEU A 21 -26.67 2.17 -11.44
CA LEU A 21 -27.36 1.14 -12.23
C LEU A 21 -27.33 1.48 -13.73
N THR A 22 -26.30 1.01 -14.43
CA THR A 22 -26.40 0.00 -15.50
C THR A 22 -25.10 -0.02 -16.29
N GLY A 23 -24.32 -1.09 -16.10
CA GLY A 23 -23.51 -1.60 -17.19
C GLY A 23 -24.45 -2.09 -18.28
N CYS A 24 -24.58 -1.34 -19.37
CA CYS A 24 -25.06 -1.83 -20.64
C CYS A 24 -24.44 -0.96 -21.73
N GLY A 25 -23.13 -1.15 -21.94
CA GLY A 25 -22.39 -0.51 -23.02
C GLY A 25 -22.94 -0.95 -24.38
N GLY A 26 -23.57 -0.02 -25.08
CA GLY A 26 -23.72 -0.08 -26.52
C GLY A 26 -22.46 0.52 -27.13
N SER A 27 -21.68 -0.29 -27.84
CA SER A 27 -20.47 0.12 -28.57
C SER A 27 -20.81 0.93 -29.84
N GLY A 28 -21.48 2.06 -29.68
CA GLY A 28 -21.66 3.05 -30.74
C GLY A 28 -20.42 3.95 -30.90
N PRO A 29 -20.23 4.60 -32.07
CA PRO A 29 -19.36 5.77 -32.19
C PRO A 29 -19.51 6.73 -31.00
N LEU A 30 -18.41 7.33 -30.53
CA LEU A 30 -18.40 8.24 -29.36
C LEU A 30 -19.48 9.33 -29.47
N THR A 31 -19.65 9.90 -30.66
CA THR A 31 -20.68 10.91 -30.94
C THR A 31 -22.12 10.36 -30.83
N GLU A 32 -22.36 9.07 -31.10
CA GLU A 32 -23.70 8.46 -30.91
C GLU A 32 -24.10 8.39 -29.43
N VAL A 33 -23.14 8.20 -28.51
CA VAL A 33 -23.39 8.14 -27.07
C VAL A 33 -24.06 9.42 -26.56
N ILE A 34 -23.60 10.58 -27.04
CA ILE A 34 -24.18 11.87 -26.64
C ILE A 34 -25.45 12.22 -27.43
N LEU A 35 -25.58 11.78 -28.67
CA LEU A 35 -26.81 11.94 -29.45
C LEU A 35 -27.99 11.21 -28.81
N ASP A 36 -27.78 9.96 -28.39
CA ASP A 36 -28.83 9.16 -27.73
C ASP A 36 -29.31 9.78 -26.41
N LEU A 37 -28.42 10.51 -25.71
CA LEU A 37 -28.76 11.22 -24.48
C LEU A 37 -29.60 12.48 -24.73
N LEU A 38 -29.36 13.16 -25.85
CA LEU A 38 -30.01 14.43 -26.18
C LEU A 38 -31.27 14.28 -27.04
N ASP A 39 -31.40 13.17 -27.77
CA ASP A 39 -32.52 12.95 -28.68
C ASP A 39 -33.88 13.00 -27.96
N GLY A 40 -34.78 13.82 -28.50
CA GLY A 40 -36.12 14.04 -27.96
C GLY A 40 -36.19 14.68 -26.56
N TYR A 41 -35.05 15.01 -25.93
CA TYR A 41 -35.00 15.51 -24.55
C TYR A 41 -35.53 16.94 -24.45
N TYR A 42 -35.18 17.81 -25.40
CA TYR A 42 -35.67 19.18 -25.50
C TYR A 42 -36.53 19.35 -26.75
N LYS A 43 -37.83 19.64 -26.57
CA LYS A 43 -38.79 19.72 -27.69
C LYS A 43 -38.52 20.86 -28.69
N ASN A 44 -37.73 21.84 -28.30
CA ASN A 44 -37.38 23.04 -29.07
C ASN A 44 -35.93 23.04 -29.57
N ILE A 45 -35.19 21.95 -29.36
CA ILE A 45 -33.81 21.78 -29.83
C ILE A 45 -33.76 20.54 -30.71
N ALA A 46 -33.37 20.70 -31.97
CA ALA A 46 -33.01 19.57 -32.82
C ALA A 46 -31.53 19.25 -32.62
N VAL A 47 -31.17 17.98 -32.44
CA VAL A 47 -29.79 17.57 -32.15
C VAL A 47 -29.32 16.60 -33.22
N ASP A 48 -28.13 16.85 -33.76
CA ASP A 48 -27.49 15.97 -34.75
C ASP A 48 -25.96 15.98 -34.58
N SER A 49 -25.26 15.00 -35.17
CA SER A 49 -23.81 15.05 -35.33
C SER A 49 -23.43 16.01 -36.44
N ASP A 50 -22.30 16.70 -36.29
CA ASP A 50 -21.68 17.48 -37.37
C ASP A 50 -20.26 16.98 -37.64
N PRO A 51 -20.00 16.37 -38.82
CA PRO A 51 -18.67 15.92 -39.21
C PRO A 51 -17.62 17.04 -39.26
N ASP A 52 -18.02 18.28 -39.56
CA ASP A 52 -17.10 19.42 -39.60
C ASP A 52 -16.71 19.88 -38.19
N LEU A 53 -17.66 19.84 -37.23
CA LEU A 53 -17.39 20.06 -35.81
C LEU A 53 -16.46 18.97 -35.24
N GLU A 54 -16.70 17.71 -35.57
CA GLU A 54 -15.85 16.60 -35.11
C GLU A 54 -14.41 16.73 -35.62
N LYS A 55 -14.26 17.08 -36.90
CA LYS A 55 -12.96 17.34 -37.49
C LYS A 55 -12.27 18.53 -36.82
N ALA A 56 -12.99 19.63 -36.61
CA ALA A 56 -12.46 20.82 -35.95
C ALA A 56 -12.02 20.54 -34.51
N LEU A 57 -12.83 19.79 -33.75
CA LEU A 57 -12.52 19.37 -32.38
C LEU A 57 -11.26 18.52 -32.34
N ARG A 58 -11.18 17.48 -33.18
CA ARG A 58 -10.01 16.60 -33.25
C ARG A 58 -8.74 17.37 -33.62
N GLU A 59 -8.78 18.21 -34.66
CA GLU A 59 -7.63 19.02 -35.07
C GLU A 59 -7.19 20.04 -33.98
N ALA A 60 -8.14 20.56 -33.19
CA ALA A 60 -7.86 21.50 -32.11
C ALA A 60 -7.23 20.82 -30.90
N VAL A 61 -7.73 19.63 -30.55
CA VAL A 61 -7.26 18.79 -29.43
C VAL A 61 -5.87 18.21 -29.73
N ASP A 62 -5.62 17.73 -30.96
CA ASP A 62 -4.31 17.19 -31.39
C ASP A 62 -3.15 18.21 -31.22
N GLN A 63 -3.47 19.50 -31.28
CA GLN A 63 -2.50 20.59 -31.10
C GLN A 63 -2.22 20.91 -29.62
N GLY A 64 -3.00 20.36 -28.67
CA GLY A 64 -2.88 20.55 -27.22
C GLY A 64 -3.15 21.98 -26.75
N GLY A 65 -3.43 22.17 -25.46
CA GLY A 65 -3.67 23.48 -24.87
C GLY A 65 -4.76 23.46 -23.80
N THR A 66 -5.10 24.65 -23.31
CA THR A 66 -6.25 24.88 -22.42
C THR A 66 -7.58 24.75 -23.17
N GLU A 67 -8.68 24.54 -22.45
CA GLU A 67 -10.03 24.49 -23.05
C GLU A 67 -10.34 25.78 -23.82
N GLU A 68 -9.94 26.95 -23.32
CA GLU A 68 -10.16 28.22 -24.02
C GLU A 68 -9.37 28.33 -25.33
N GLU A 69 -8.15 27.77 -25.38
CA GLU A 69 -7.34 27.72 -26.59
C GLU A 69 -7.90 26.73 -27.62
N ILE A 70 -8.38 25.57 -27.16
CA ILE A 70 -9.06 24.57 -27.99
C ILE A 70 -10.34 25.18 -28.58
N LEU A 71 -11.16 25.80 -27.73
CA LEU A 71 -12.39 26.49 -28.14
C LEU A 71 -12.09 27.58 -29.18
N ALA A 72 -11.08 28.42 -28.94
CA ALA A 72 -10.69 29.47 -29.89
C ALA A 72 -10.25 28.90 -31.25
N ARG A 73 -9.61 27.72 -31.29
CA ARG A 73 -9.22 27.06 -32.53
C ARG A 73 -10.43 26.52 -33.30
N ILE A 74 -11.40 25.93 -32.60
CA ILE A 74 -12.64 25.44 -33.22
C ILE A 74 -13.45 26.59 -33.80
N ILE A 75 -13.59 27.71 -33.07
CA ILE A 75 -14.24 28.93 -33.56
C ILE A 75 -13.59 29.43 -34.86
N ASN A 76 -12.26 29.42 -34.92
CA ASN A 76 -11.53 29.86 -36.10
C ASN A 76 -11.62 28.88 -37.27
N SER A 77 -11.55 27.57 -37.02
CA SER A 77 -11.58 26.53 -38.07
C SER A 77 -12.96 26.42 -38.71
N MET A 78 -14.02 26.54 -37.93
CA MET A 78 -15.41 26.56 -38.40
C MET A 78 -15.85 27.95 -38.89
N ASN A 79 -14.98 28.95 -38.82
CA ASN A 79 -15.22 30.35 -39.23
C ASN A 79 -16.45 31.00 -38.54
N LEU A 80 -16.65 30.70 -37.25
CA LEU A 80 -17.78 31.17 -36.43
C LEU A 80 -17.61 32.62 -35.93
N THR A 81 -16.69 33.39 -36.50
CA THR A 81 -16.20 34.67 -35.98
C THR A 81 -17.18 35.86 -36.13
N GLY A 82 -18.31 35.67 -36.82
CA GLY A 82 -19.28 36.72 -37.13
C GLY A 82 -20.62 36.65 -36.40
N SER A 83 -20.88 35.58 -35.64
CA SER A 83 -22.20 35.28 -35.07
C SER A 83 -22.13 34.57 -33.71
N SER A 84 -20.94 34.41 -33.12
CA SER A 84 -20.79 33.66 -31.87
C SER A 84 -21.23 34.47 -30.65
N ILE A 85 -22.13 33.90 -29.86
CA ILE A 85 -22.60 34.42 -28.58
C ILE A 85 -22.15 33.48 -27.46
N GLN A 86 -22.09 34.00 -26.23
CA GLN A 86 -21.83 33.14 -25.08
C GLN A 86 -22.94 32.11 -24.92
N PHE A 87 -22.59 30.88 -24.54
CA PHE A 87 -23.52 29.78 -24.32
C PHE A 87 -24.66 30.15 -23.35
N THR A 88 -24.41 31.01 -22.38
CA THR A 88 -25.42 31.53 -21.44
C THR A 88 -26.41 32.54 -22.03
N ARG A 89 -26.17 33.06 -23.23
CA ARG A 89 -27.00 34.08 -23.91
C ARG A 89 -27.84 33.52 -25.07
N LEU A 90 -27.83 32.21 -25.26
CA LEU A 90 -28.53 31.50 -26.34
C LEU A 90 -30.00 31.91 -26.52
N GLY A 91 -30.74 32.13 -25.43
CA GLY A 91 -32.16 32.46 -25.48
C GLY A 91 -32.50 33.87 -26.01
N ASP A 92 -31.57 34.81 -25.88
CA ASP A 92 -31.71 36.21 -26.31
C ASP A 92 -30.94 36.53 -27.60
N GLY A 93 -30.35 35.50 -28.22
CA GLY A 93 -29.59 35.59 -29.47
C GLY A 93 -30.46 35.97 -30.67
N GLN A 94 -29.82 36.44 -31.73
CA GLN A 94 -30.46 36.65 -33.03
C GLN A 94 -30.47 35.36 -33.84
N GLN A 95 -31.38 35.27 -34.81
CA GLN A 95 -31.39 34.14 -35.73
C GLN A 95 -30.05 34.05 -36.49
N GLY A 96 -29.43 32.87 -36.46
CA GLY A 96 -28.10 32.62 -37.03
C GLY A 96 -26.94 32.87 -36.07
N ASP A 97 -27.22 33.24 -34.81
CA ASP A 97 -26.18 33.25 -33.77
C ASP A 97 -25.81 31.82 -33.39
N HIS A 98 -24.51 31.60 -33.15
CA HIS A 98 -23.93 30.33 -32.73
C HIS A 98 -23.45 30.43 -31.29
N ALA A 99 -23.54 29.37 -30.52
CA ALA A 99 -22.87 29.28 -29.23
C ALA A 99 -22.15 27.94 -29.14
N LEU A 100 -20.83 28.02 -29.06
CA LEU A 100 -19.95 26.87 -28.98
C LEU A 100 -19.42 26.72 -27.56
N ASP A 101 -19.40 25.49 -27.06
CA ASP A 101 -18.77 25.13 -25.80
C ASP A 101 -18.00 23.81 -25.94
N VAL A 102 -16.96 23.65 -25.13
CA VAL A 102 -16.11 22.45 -25.08
C VAL A 102 -15.78 22.14 -23.64
N VAL A 103 -15.95 20.88 -23.25
CA VAL A 103 -15.65 20.39 -21.90
C VAL A 103 -14.74 19.17 -21.98
N PHE A 104 -13.76 19.09 -21.09
CA PHE A 104 -12.92 17.91 -20.92
C PHE A 104 -13.36 17.09 -19.71
N GLN A 105 -13.59 15.80 -19.91
CA GLN A 105 -13.97 14.86 -18.86
C GLN A 105 -12.93 13.76 -18.70
N LEU A 106 -12.36 13.63 -17.51
CA LEU A 106 -11.36 12.60 -17.19
C LEU A 106 -12.04 11.24 -17.02
N GLY A 107 -11.41 10.17 -17.54
CA GLY A 107 -11.85 8.79 -17.35
C GLY A 107 -11.86 7.97 -18.63
N THR A 108 -12.20 6.69 -18.50
CA THR A 108 -12.24 5.71 -19.60
C THR A 108 -13.66 5.28 -19.98
N ASP A 109 -14.69 5.86 -19.36
CA ASP A 109 -16.09 5.56 -19.64
C ASP A 109 -16.71 6.69 -20.48
N PRO A 110 -16.94 6.48 -21.79
CA PRO A 110 -17.51 7.50 -22.68
C PRO A 110 -18.95 7.86 -22.30
N ASP A 111 -19.72 6.92 -21.74
CA ASP A 111 -21.09 7.15 -21.30
C ASP A 111 -21.13 8.07 -20.06
N ALA A 112 -20.18 7.90 -19.14
CA ALA A 112 -20.05 8.77 -17.97
C ALA A 112 -19.62 10.19 -18.36
N ALA A 113 -18.64 10.30 -19.27
CA ALA A 113 -18.17 11.57 -19.81
C ALA A 113 -19.30 12.34 -20.52
N ALA A 114 -20.06 11.66 -21.40
CA ALA A 114 -21.19 12.28 -22.10
C ALA A 114 -22.28 12.78 -21.14
N ARG A 115 -22.58 12.02 -20.08
CA ARG A 115 -23.55 12.44 -19.05
C ARG A 115 -23.09 13.64 -18.23
N GLN A 116 -21.79 13.74 -17.92
CA GLN A 116 -21.24 14.89 -17.20
C GLN A 116 -21.26 16.15 -18.06
N ALA A 117 -20.83 16.06 -19.32
CA ALA A 117 -20.95 17.15 -20.28
C ALA A 117 -22.41 17.63 -20.43
N MET A 118 -23.34 16.70 -20.53
CA MET A 118 -24.77 17.01 -20.59
C MET A 118 -25.27 17.72 -19.32
N ALA A 119 -24.77 17.36 -18.13
CA ALA A 119 -25.18 18.00 -16.89
C ALA A 119 -24.87 19.50 -16.90
N GLU A 120 -23.71 19.90 -17.43
CA GLU A 120 -23.32 21.31 -17.56
C GLU A 120 -24.26 22.09 -18.49
N TRP A 121 -24.62 21.50 -19.63
CA TRP A 121 -25.48 22.14 -20.63
C TRP A 121 -26.96 22.08 -20.30
N SER A 122 -27.39 21.09 -19.50
CA SER A 122 -28.80 20.83 -19.20
C SER A 122 -29.53 22.03 -18.61
N ARG A 123 -28.80 22.85 -17.84
CA ARG A 123 -29.33 24.05 -17.20
C ARG A 123 -29.61 25.16 -18.22
N ILE A 124 -28.76 25.29 -19.24
CA ILE A 124 -28.89 26.28 -20.30
C ILE A 124 -30.00 25.85 -21.25
N PHE A 125 -29.95 24.61 -21.74
CA PHE A 125 -30.98 24.05 -22.63
C PHE A 125 -32.36 24.03 -21.98
N GLY A 126 -32.44 23.70 -20.69
CA GLY A 126 -33.68 23.77 -19.92
C GLY A 126 -34.21 25.19 -19.68
N SER A 127 -33.36 26.22 -19.78
CA SER A 127 -33.74 27.62 -19.62
C SER A 127 -34.19 28.29 -20.92
N LEU A 128 -33.95 27.66 -22.08
CA LEU A 128 -34.29 28.23 -23.38
C LEU A 128 -35.81 28.44 -23.52
N PRO A 129 -36.25 29.59 -24.06
CA PRO A 129 -37.66 29.85 -24.31
C PRO A 129 -38.32 28.75 -25.14
N SER A 130 -39.47 28.25 -24.67
CA SER A 130 -40.19 27.16 -25.35
C SER A 130 -40.84 27.57 -26.68
N ASP A 131 -40.88 28.86 -26.99
CA ASP A 131 -41.38 29.40 -28.28
C ASP A 131 -40.25 29.70 -29.29
N GLY A 132 -38.98 29.50 -28.89
CA GLY A 132 -37.81 29.50 -29.75
C GLY A 132 -37.56 28.15 -30.43
N GLN A 133 -36.65 28.12 -31.39
CA GLN A 133 -36.14 26.91 -32.06
C GLN A 133 -34.62 26.99 -32.19
N TYR A 134 -33.94 25.89 -31.88
CA TYR A 134 -32.48 25.79 -31.85
C TYR A 134 -32.03 24.49 -32.52
N GLU A 135 -30.86 24.50 -33.12
CA GLU A 135 -30.19 23.33 -33.68
C GLU A 135 -28.87 23.15 -32.93
N ALA A 136 -28.59 21.96 -32.41
CA ALA A 136 -27.39 21.64 -31.68
C ALA A 136 -26.60 20.54 -32.41
N HIS A 137 -25.34 20.83 -32.67
CA HIS A 137 -24.37 19.89 -33.22
C HIS A 137 -23.42 19.45 -32.12
N VAL A 138 -23.29 18.14 -31.93
CA VAL A 138 -22.44 17.56 -30.87
C VAL A 138 -21.32 16.72 -31.45
N SER A 139 -20.18 16.70 -30.76
CA SER A 139 -19.06 15.82 -31.10
C SER A 139 -18.28 15.42 -29.85
N MET A 140 -17.70 14.22 -29.89
CA MET A 140 -16.88 13.67 -28.81
C MET A 140 -15.61 13.01 -29.33
N VAL A 141 -14.46 13.36 -28.73
CA VAL A 141 -13.14 12.82 -29.09
C VAL A 141 -12.42 12.35 -27.83
N GLU A 142 -11.83 11.15 -27.87
CA GLU A 142 -10.98 10.61 -26.80
C GLU A 142 -9.54 11.05 -26.99
N GLU A 143 -8.92 11.60 -25.93
CA GLU A 143 -7.50 12.00 -25.92
C GLU A 143 -7.00 12.12 -24.46
N ASN A 144 -5.71 11.86 -24.20
CA ASN A 144 -5.06 12.08 -22.90
C ASN A 144 -5.76 11.44 -21.67
N GLY A 145 -6.34 10.25 -21.83
CA GLY A 145 -7.01 9.53 -20.72
C GLY A 145 -8.36 10.13 -20.31
N GLY A 146 -8.99 10.88 -21.22
CA GLY A 146 -10.32 11.44 -21.06
C GLY A 146 -11.01 11.71 -22.40
N TYR A 147 -12.13 12.43 -22.35
CA TYR A 147 -12.97 12.76 -23.48
C TYR A 147 -13.20 14.26 -23.56
N TYR A 148 -12.90 14.85 -24.72
CA TYR A 148 -13.36 16.19 -25.07
C TYR A 148 -14.74 16.10 -25.71
N VAL A 149 -15.69 16.86 -25.20
CA VAL A 149 -17.06 16.91 -25.70
C VAL A 149 -17.36 18.35 -26.12
N ALA A 150 -17.73 18.55 -27.38
CA ALA A 150 -18.08 19.86 -27.92
C ALA A 150 -19.56 19.91 -28.30
N VAL A 151 -20.16 21.09 -28.15
CA VAL A 151 -21.49 21.40 -28.65
C VAL A 151 -21.50 22.76 -29.31
N ASP A 152 -21.96 22.84 -30.56
CA ASP A 152 -22.30 24.09 -31.25
C ASP A 152 -23.81 24.22 -31.36
N VAL A 153 -24.38 25.33 -30.91
CA VAL A 153 -25.82 25.55 -30.95
C VAL A 153 -26.14 26.78 -31.77
N THR A 154 -26.93 26.58 -32.82
CA THR A 154 -27.44 27.62 -33.70
C THR A 154 -28.84 28.05 -33.28
N VAL A 155 -29.05 29.37 -33.18
CA VAL A 155 -30.38 29.96 -32.98
C VAL A 155 -31.13 29.97 -34.32
N VAL A 156 -32.02 29.00 -34.53
CA VAL A 156 -32.89 28.94 -35.73
C VAL A 156 -34.01 29.98 -35.63
N LYS A 157 -34.54 30.18 -34.43
CA LYS A 157 -35.55 31.20 -34.11
C LYS A 157 -35.46 31.59 -32.64
N ALA A 158 -35.11 32.84 -32.37
CA ALA A 158 -35.13 33.39 -31.02
C ALA A 158 -36.54 33.32 -30.40
N GLY A 159 -36.63 32.89 -29.14
CA GLY A 159 -37.88 32.94 -28.38
C GLY A 159 -38.07 34.29 -27.71
N ARG A 160 -39.25 34.52 -27.10
CA ARG A 160 -39.45 35.73 -26.32
C ARG A 160 -38.81 35.58 -24.94
N PRO A 161 -38.01 36.56 -24.46
CA PRO A 161 -37.59 36.59 -23.06
C PRO A 161 -38.85 36.52 -22.20
N ASN A 162 -38.88 35.64 -21.20
CA ASN A 162 -39.97 35.64 -20.23
C ASN A 162 -40.01 37.04 -19.60
N GLN A 163 -41.12 37.77 -19.81
CA GLN A 163 -41.33 39.05 -19.13
C GLN A 163 -41.24 38.82 -17.62
N ASP A 164 -40.39 39.62 -16.97
CA ASP A 164 -40.24 39.71 -15.52
C ASP A 164 -41.61 39.80 -14.84
N ASP A 165 -41.97 38.79 -14.05
CA ASP A 165 -42.97 38.86 -12.99
C ASP A 165 -42.86 37.56 -12.17
N GLU A 166 -41.92 37.49 -11.22
CA GLU A 166 -42.06 36.72 -9.98
C GLU A 166 -40.95 37.19 -9.02
N GLU A 167 -41.32 37.52 -7.77
CA GLU A 167 -40.36 37.78 -6.68
C GLU A 167 -39.37 36.61 -6.64
N ASP A 168 -38.13 36.86 -7.06
CA ASP A 168 -37.08 35.84 -7.04
C ASP A 168 -36.91 35.41 -5.58
N GLY A 169 -37.23 34.15 -5.29
CA GLY A 169 -37.02 33.57 -3.97
C GLY A 169 -35.57 33.69 -3.53
N PRO A 170 -35.23 33.36 -2.27
CA PRO A 170 -33.85 33.42 -1.82
C PRO A 170 -32.92 32.65 -2.78
N VAL A 171 -31.78 33.26 -3.14
CA VAL A 171 -30.75 32.60 -3.95
C VAL A 171 -30.22 31.42 -3.15
N VAL A 172 -30.42 30.21 -3.66
CA VAL A 172 -30.02 28.97 -2.99
C VAL A 172 -28.97 28.26 -3.83
N LEU A 173 -28.06 27.57 -3.15
CA LEU A 173 -27.11 26.65 -3.75
C LEU A 173 -27.88 25.54 -4.49
N THR A 174 -27.47 25.21 -5.71
CA THR A 174 -28.13 24.19 -6.54
C THR A 174 -27.19 23.07 -7.01
N GLY A 175 -25.88 23.21 -6.77
CA GLY A 175 -24.90 22.20 -7.13
C GLY A 175 -23.47 22.70 -6.96
N ILE A 176 -22.52 21.77 -7.05
CA ILE A 176 -21.09 22.07 -7.18
C ILE A 176 -20.48 21.25 -8.33
N SER A 177 -19.43 21.75 -8.96
CA SER A 177 -18.56 21.02 -9.88
C SER A 177 -17.11 21.11 -9.44
N ILE A 178 -16.28 20.22 -9.97
CA ILE A 178 -14.85 20.19 -9.74
C ILE A 178 -14.16 20.35 -11.09
N SER A 179 -13.26 21.32 -11.20
CA SER A 179 -12.29 21.38 -12.27
C SER A 179 -10.89 21.19 -11.71
N VAL A 180 -10.01 20.58 -12.50
CA VAL A 180 -8.63 20.27 -12.11
C VAL A 180 -7.66 20.88 -13.12
N SER A 181 -6.48 21.27 -12.64
CA SER A 181 -5.38 21.79 -13.44
C SER A 181 -4.22 20.80 -13.46
N GLY A 182 -3.18 21.06 -14.28
CA GLY A 182 -2.03 20.16 -14.42
C GLY A 182 -1.24 19.87 -13.14
N ASP A 183 -1.43 20.67 -12.07
CA ASP A 183 -0.84 20.43 -10.76
C ASP A 183 -1.64 19.42 -9.91
N PHE A 184 -2.83 19.00 -10.36
CA PHE A 184 -3.69 18.07 -9.64
C PHE A 184 -3.11 16.66 -9.66
N LYS A 185 -2.84 16.12 -8.48
CA LYS A 185 -2.30 14.78 -8.30
C LYS A 185 -3.41 13.73 -8.43
N THR A 186 -3.22 12.77 -9.34
CA THR A 186 -4.17 11.66 -9.62
C THR A 186 -3.67 10.29 -9.15
N GLU A 187 -2.38 10.16 -8.86
CA GLU A 187 -1.72 8.91 -8.46
C GLU A 187 -1.25 9.02 -7.01
N TYR A 188 -1.75 8.16 -6.14
CA TYR A 188 -1.45 8.13 -4.71
C TYR A 188 -0.94 6.76 -4.29
N HIS A 189 -0.49 6.66 -3.05
CA HIS A 189 -0.22 5.37 -2.43
C HIS A 189 -1.05 5.17 -1.15
N VAL A 190 -1.22 3.92 -0.72
CA VAL A 190 -1.87 3.63 0.55
C VAL A 190 -1.15 4.36 1.67
N GLY A 191 -1.91 4.99 2.56
CA GLY A 191 -1.40 5.84 3.63
C GLY A 191 -1.31 7.33 3.27
N GLU A 192 -1.40 7.69 1.99
CA GLU A 192 -1.22 9.07 1.56
C GLU A 192 -2.48 9.93 1.81
N PRO A 193 -2.35 11.18 2.32
CA PRO A 193 -3.47 12.11 2.40
C PRO A 193 -3.81 12.68 1.02
N PHE A 194 -5.10 12.85 0.74
CA PHE A 194 -5.57 13.49 -0.49
C PHE A 194 -5.09 14.94 -0.58
N LYS A 195 -4.63 15.35 -1.76
CA LYS A 195 -4.15 16.71 -2.03
C LYS A 195 -5.16 17.46 -2.88
N THR A 196 -5.49 18.68 -2.45
CA THR A 196 -6.41 19.58 -3.18
C THR A 196 -5.67 20.58 -4.06
N ASP A 197 -4.34 20.51 -4.12
CA ASP A 197 -3.54 21.39 -4.97
C ASP A 197 -3.98 21.21 -6.44
N GLY A 198 -4.18 22.33 -7.14
CA GLY A 198 -4.68 22.31 -8.51
C GLY A 198 -6.18 22.01 -8.70
N MET A 199 -6.95 21.81 -7.62
CA MET A 199 -8.40 21.59 -7.65
C MET A 199 -9.19 22.89 -7.42
N ILE A 200 -10.18 23.17 -8.27
CA ILE A 200 -11.11 24.30 -8.15
C ILE A 200 -12.52 23.74 -7.98
N VAL A 201 -13.19 24.11 -6.88
CA VAL A 201 -14.58 23.75 -6.63
C VAL A 201 -15.47 24.95 -6.96
N THR A 202 -16.41 24.79 -7.87
CA THR A 202 -17.31 25.86 -8.32
C THR A 202 -18.72 25.59 -7.82
N ALA A 203 -19.30 26.52 -7.07
CA ALA A 203 -20.69 26.47 -6.64
C ALA A 203 -21.61 27.16 -7.64
N TYR A 204 -22.80 26.58 -7.86
CA TYR A 204 -23.83 27.09 -8.75
C TYR A 204 -25.11 27.43 -7.96
N TYR A 205 -25.82 28.45 -8.39
CA TYR A 205 -26.98 29.00 -7.69
C TYR A 205 -28.23 29.07 -8.55
N SER A 206 -29.41 29.11 -7.89
CA SER A 206 -30.73 29.14 -8.52
C SER A 206 -30.94 30.33 -9.48
N ASN A 207 -30.25 31.44 -9.24
CA ASN A 207 -30.26 32.65 -10.08
C ASN A 207 -29.30 32.59 -11.28
N SER A 208 -28.76 31.40 -11.58
CA SER A 208 -27.81 31.17 -12.67
C SER A 208 -26.40 31.70 -12.49
N THR A 209 -26.06 32.25 -11.33
CA THR A 209 -24.68 32.63 -11.01
C THR A 209 -23.85 31.44 -10.55
N SER A 210 -22.53 31.55 -10.66
CA SER A 210 -21.58 30.60 -10.09
C SER A 210 -20.38 31.34 -9.50
N LYS A 211 -19.66 30.69 -8.58
CA LYS A 211 -18.41 31.21 -8.04
C LYS A 211 -17.50 30.08 -7.54
N PRO A 212 -16.16 30.23 -7.64
CA PRO A 212 -15.24 29.35 -6.92
C PRO A 212 -15.49 29.45 -5.42
N VAL A 213 -15.49 28.31 -4.73
CA VAL A 213 -15.74 28.22 -3.29
C VAL A 213 -14.60 27.54 -2.54
N THR A 214 -14.42 27.96 -1.29
CA THR A 214 -13.51 27.37 -0.31
C THR A 214 -14.31 26.89 0.90
N GLY A 215 -13.73 26.06 1.78
CA GLY A 215 -14.44 25.56 2.97
C GLY A 215 -15.33 24.35 2.70
N TYR A 216 -15.09 23.65 1.60
CA TYR A 216 -15.58 22.30 1.37
C TYR A 216 -14.81 21.28 2.23
N THR A 217 -15.39 20.10 2.42
CA THR A 217 -14.75 18.94 3.04
C THR A 217 -14.49 17.85 2.01
N VAL A 218 -13.48 17.01 2.24
CA VAL A 218 -13.15 15.88 1.36
C VAL A 218 -13.29 14.56 2.12
N SER A 219 -13.73 13.50 1.45
CA SER A 219 -13.84 12.17 2.03
C SER A 219 -13.56 11.09 0.97
N PRO A 220 -12.61 10.16 1.19
CA PRO A 220 -11.75 10.07 2.37
C PRO A 220 -10.65 11.16 2.39
N GLU A 221 -10.22 11.59 3.59
CA GLU A 221 -9.07 12.51 3.74
C GLU A 221 -7.72 11.84 3.51
N LYS A 222 -7.69 10.50 3.63
CA LYS A 222 -6.51 9.65 3.52
C LYS A 222 -6.89 8.30 2.92
N PHE A 223 -6.03 7.75 2.07
CA PHE A 223 -6.29 6.48 1.40
C PHE A 223 -5.87 5.29 2.25
N GLU A 224 -6.83 4.45 2.65
CA GLU A 224 -6.57 3.23 3.43
C GLU A 224 -6.63 1.95 2.58
N LYS A 225 -7.05 2.06 1.32
CA LYS A 225 -7.17 0.94 0.37
C LYS A 225 -6.58 1.34 -0.98
N GLU A 226 -6.02 0.35 -1.66
CA GLU A 226 -5.53 0.49 -3.04
C GLU A 226 -6.66 0.39 -4.07
N GLY A 227 -6.32 0.72 -5.32
CA GLY A 227 -7.23 0.76 -6.46
C GLY A 227 -7.77 2.16 -6.72
N ASP A 228 -8.78 2.22 -7.57
CA ASP A 228 -9.42 3.49 -7.91
C ASP A 228 -10.34 3.90 -6.75
N VAL A 229 -10.02 5.04 -6.12
CA VAL A 229 -10.76 5.58 -4.99
C VAL A 229 -11.50 6.83 -5.41
N THR A 230 -12.81 6.82 -5.19
CA THR A 230 -13.65 8.01 -5.35
C THR A 230 -13.57 8.89 -4.10
N VAL A 231 -13.09 10.12 -4.28
CA VAL A 231 -13.06 11.17 -3.27
C VAL A 231 -14.28 12.06 -3.46
N THR A 232 -15.11 12.14 -2.43
CA THR A 232 -16.29 13.02 -2.37
C THR A 232 -15.90 14.38 -1.79
N ILE A 233 -16.18 15.44 -2.54
CA ILE A 233 -16.09 16.83 -2.14
C ILE A 233 -17.50 17.25 -1.71
N THR A 234 -17.63 17.82 -0.51
CA THR A 234 -18.92 18.28 0.03
C THR A 234 -18.82 19.76 0.37
N TYR A 235 -19.74 20.57 -0.17
CA TYR A 235 -19.86 21.99 0.15
C TYR A 235 -21.22 22.28 0.76
N LYS A 236 -21.24 23.08 1.83
CA LYS A 236 -22.46 23.44 2.56
C LYS A 236 -22.61 24.95 2.63
N GLU A 237 -23.77 25.44 2.21
CA GLU A 237 -24.14 26.86 2.29
C GLU A 237 -25.54 26.98 2.91
N GLY A 238 -25.61 27.51 4.14
CA GLY A 238 -26.84 27.49 4.94
C GLY A 238 -27.26 26.06 5.29
N ASP A 239 -28.51 25.71 4.96
CA ASP A 239 -29.07 24.38 5.17
C ASP A 239 -28.90 23.44 3.95
N VAL A 240 -28.36 23.94 2.84
CA VAL A 240 -28.17 23.18 1.60
C VAL A 240 -26.78 22.57 1.56
N THR A 241 -26.69 21.29 1.18
CA THR A 241 -25.44 20.54 1.06
C THR A 241 -25.38 19.90 -0.32
N GLU A 242 -24.29 20.15 -1.04
CA GLU A 242 -24.05 19.63 -2.38
C GLU A 242 -22.73 18.87 -2.42
N THR A 243 -22.65 17.89 -3.31
CA THR A 243 -21.48 17.01 -3.44
C THR A 243 -21.06 16.83 -4.89
N ALA A 244 -19.75 16.73 -5.11
CA ALA A 244 -19.13 16.30 -6.35
C ALA A 244 -18.03 15.29 -6.04
N THR A 245 -17.56 14.55 -7.04
CA THR A 245 -16.57 13.47 -6.85
C THR A 245 -15.43 13.57 -7.82
N VAL A 246 -14.23 13.18 -7.38
CA VAL A 246 -13.07 12.93 -8.23
C VAL A 246 -12.53 11.53 -7.95
N THR A 247 -12.09 10.82 -8.97
CA THR A 247 -11.48 9.49 -8.81
C THR A 247 -9.97 9.61 -8.95
N VAL A 248 -9.24 8.94 -8.06
CA VAL A 248 -7.78 8.86 -8.07
C VAL A 248 -7.34 7.40 -7.98
N HIS A 249 -6.16 7.10 -8.49
CA HIS A 249 -5.57 5.77 -8.36
C HIS A 249 -4.70 5.70 -7.10
N VAL A 250 -4.83 4.64 -6.32
CA VAL A 250 -4.04 4.42 -5.10
C VAL A 250 -3.27 3.11 -5.22
N ALA A 251 -1.95 3.18 -5.22
CA ALA A 251 -1.09 2.00 -5.31
C ALA A 251 -0.73 1.41 -3.94
N GLY A 252 -0.70 0.07 -3.84
CA GLY A 252 -0.17 -0.66 -2.68
C GLY A 252 1.36 -0.67 -2.56
N TYR A 253 2.05 -0.31 -3.65
CA TYR A 253 3.48 -0.12 -3.69
C TYR A 253 3.88 0.90 -4.76
N THR A 254 5.09 1.44 -4.64
CA THR A 254 5.74 2.25 -5.69
C THR A 254 7.15 1.75 -5.90
N ILE A 255 7.79 2.10 -7.03
CA ILE A 255 9.17 1.73 -7.32
C ILE A 255 10.02 2.99 -7.39
N GLU A 256 10.97 3.11 -6.47
CA GLU A 256 11.92 4.23 -6.41
C GLU A 256 13.34 3.70 -6.58
N GLY A 257 14.02 4.10 -7.66
CA GLY A 257 15.40 3.66 -7.92
C GLY A 257 15.58 2.14 -7.99
N GLY A 258 14.54 1.40 -8.42
CA GLY A 258 14.54 -0.07 -8.47
C GLY A 258 14.21 -0.77 -7.15
N THR A 259 13.86 -0.01 -6.09
CA THR A 259 13.41 -0.56 -4.80
C THR A 259 11.91 -0.46 -4.67
N TYR A 260 11.25 -1.53 -4.23
CA TYR A 260 9.84 -1.53 -3.90
C TYR A 260 9.60 -0.79 -2.58
N MET A 261 8.82 0.28 -2.63
CA MET A 261 8.29 0.97 -1.45
C MET A 261 6.89 0.43 -1.18
N VAL A 262 6.74 -0.36 -0.13
CA VAL A 262 5.54 -1.18 0.12
C VAL A 262 4.66 -0.58 1.21
N TYR A 263 3.37 -0.42 0.92
CA TYR A 263 2.40 0.25 1.80
C TYR A 263 1.31 -0.69 2.34
N ASN A 264 1.08 -1.84 1.71
CA ASN A 264 0.07 -2.83 2.10
C ASN A 264 0.51 -4.27 1.77
N ALA A 265 -0.36 -5.25 2.07
CA ALA A 265 -0.10 -6.67 1.84
C ALA A 265 0.10 -7.02 0.37
N ASP A 266 -0.74 -6.49 -0.51
CA ASP A 266 -0.66 -6.74 -1.96
C ASP A 266 0.67 -6.23 -2.55
N GLY A 267 1.12 -5.05 -2.11
CA GLY A 267 2.43 -4.51 -2.45
C GLY A 267 3.58 -5.40 -1.97
N LEU A 268 3.48 -5.99 -0.78
CA LEU A 268 4.48 -6.93 -0.26
C LEU A 268 4.49 -8.22 -1.09
N MET A 269 3.31 -8.74 -1.45
CA MET A 269 3.17 -9.91 -2.31
C MET A 269 3.74 -9.66 -3.70
N LYS A 270 3.55 -8.46 -4.25
CA LYS A 270 4.13 -8.06 -5.55
C LYS A 270 5.65 -7.97 -5.52
N TRP A 271 6.22 -7.44 -4.45
CA TRP A 271 7.67 -7.51 -4.27
C TRP A 271 8.14 -8.98 -4.14
N ALA A 272 7.45 -9.81 -3.36
CA ALA A 272 7.84 -11.21 -3.15
C ALA A 272 7.77 -12.04 -4.45
N GLU A 273 6.81 -11.76 -5.32
CA GLU A 273 6.72 -12.32 -6.68
C GLU A 273 7.94 -11.91 -7.51
N ALA A 274 8.24 -10.60 -7.58
CA ALA A 274 9.40 -10.10 -8.32
C ALA A 274 10.73 -10.63 -7.78
N ALA A 275 10.87 -10.74 -6.46
CA ALA A 275 12.07 -11.25 -5.79
C ALA A 275 12.27 -12.77 -5.95
N GLN A 276 11.23 -13.52 -6.35
CA GLN A 276 11.39 -14.92 -6.74
C GLN A 276 12.04 -15.05 -8.12
N ASP A 277 11.76 -14.11 -9.03
CA ASP A 277 12.36 -14.09 -10.38
C ASP A 277 13.75 -13.44 -10.38
N ASP A 278 13.92 -12.35 -9.65
CA ASP A 278 15.21 -11.66 -9.44
C ASP A 278 15.48 -11.46 -7.95
N PRO A 279 16.27 -12.35 -7.32
CA PRO A 279 16.58 -12.27 -5.89
C PRO A 279 17.38 -11.04 -5.46
N SER A 280 17.81 -10.17 -6.38
CA SER A 280 18.48 -8.91 -6.05
C SER A 280 17.51 -7.75 -5.78
N ILE A 281 16.23 -7.92 -6.10
CA ILE A 281 15.21 -6.88 -5.94
C ILE A 281 15.03 -6.52 -4.45
N SER A 282 15.17 -5.24 -4.17
CA SER A 282 15.10 -4.68 -2.82
C SER A 282 13.70 -4.17 -2.47
N CYS A 283 13.39 -4.18 -1.18
CA CYS A 283 12.13 -3.72 -0.62
C CYS A 283 12.37 -2.83 0.61
N THR A 284 11.54 -1.81 0.76
CA THR A 284 11.43 -1.02 1.98
C THR A 284 9.95 -0.90 2.37
N LEU A 285 9.63 -1.32 3.59
CA LEU A 285 8.28 -1.11 4.12
C LEU A 285 8.07 0.36 4.49
N LYS A 286 6.89 0.87 4.18
CA LYS A 286 6.43 2.24 4.49
C LYS A 286 5.22 2.24 5.43
N ASN A 287 4.73 1.07 5.80
CA ASN A 287 3.62 0.89 6.72
C ASN A 287 3.69 -0.49 7.39
N ASN A 288 2.90 -0.69 8.45
CA ASN A 288 2.64 -2.03 8.98
C ASN A 288 1.82 -2.84 7.96
N ILE A 289 2.15 -4.11 7.83
CA ILE A 289 1.58 -5.01 6.82
C ILE A 289 0.92 -6.19 7.53
N ASP A 290 -0.35 -6.46 7.23
CA ASP A 290 -1.05 -7.64 7.74
C ASP A 290 -1.12 -8.72 6.66
N LEU A 291 -0.64 -9.94 6.97
CA LEU A 291 -0.66 -11.09 6.06
C LEU A 291 -1.79 -12.10 6.35
N SER A 292 -2.76 -11.78 7.21
CA SER A 292 -3.82 -12.70 7.65
C SER A 292 -4.65 -13.35 6.52
N GLU A 293 -4.74 -12.72 5.35
CA GLU A 293 -5.46 -13.25 4.17
C GLU A 293 -4.52 -13.64 3.02
N CYS A 294 -3.21 -13.68 3.28
CA CYS A 294 -2.18 -13.94 2.28
C CYS A 294 -1.57 -15.33 2.44
N THR A 295 -1.32 -16.02 1.31
CA THR A 295 -0.49 -17.22 1.31
C THR A 295 0.96 -16.85 1.02
N TRP A 296 1.85 -17.01 1.99
CA TRP A 296 3.26 -16.67 1.82
C TRP A 296 4.07 -17.82 1.22
N THR A 297 4.86 -17.51 0.19
CA THR A 297 5.93 -18.38 -0.31
C THR A 297 7.27 -17.81 0.13
N PRO A 298 8.11 -18.56 0.87
CA PRO A 298 9.40 -18.06 1.33
C PRO A 298 10.26 -17.50 0.19
N VAL A 299 10.75 -16.27 0.33
CA VAL A 299 11.62 -15.64 -0.67
C VAL A 299 13.02 -16.22 -0.56
N GLY A 300 13.59 -16.61 -1.69
CA GLY A 300 14.93 -17.18 -1.78
C GLY A 300 14.98 -18.69 -1.53
N SER A 301 15.76 -19.39 -2.37
CA SER A 301 15.92 -20.85 -2.36
C SER A 301 17.40 -21.25 -2.43
N ASP A 302 17.70 -22.55 -2.47
CA ASP A 302 19.08 -23.03 -2.63
C ASP A 302 19.69 -22.63 -4.00
N SER A 303 18.86 -22.56 -5.05
CA SER A 303 19.25 -22.12 -6.40
C SER A 303 19.26 -20.59 -6.53
N ASP A 304 18.28 -19.93 -5.93
CA ASP A 304 17.99 -18.52 -6.14
C ASP A 304 17.98 -17.81 -4.79
N ARG A 305 19.18 -17.63 -4.21
CA ARG A 305 19.34 -17.07 -2.87
C ARG A 305 19.04 -15.58 -2.88
N TYR A 306 18.36 -15.07 -1.87
CA TYR A 306 18.08 -13.64 -1.76
C TYR A 306 19.38 -12.83 -1.58
N THR A 307 19.61 -11.85 -2.46
CA THR A 307 20.80 -10.99 -2.47
C THR A 307 20.49 -9.50 -2.36
N GLY A 308 19.21 -9.12 -2.44
CA GLY A 308 18.76 -7.75 -2.26
C GLY A 308 18.77 -7.26 -0.81
N ILE A 309 18.21 -6.08 -0.60
CA ILE A 309 18.01 -5.48 0.71
C ILE A 309 16.50 -5.45 1.03
N PHE A 310 16.13 -6.10 2.12
CA PHE A 310 14.81 -5.97 2.72
C PHE A 310 14.90 -5.11 3.98
N ASP A 311 14.43 -3.87 3.90
CA ASP A 311 14.38 -2.93 5.02
C ASP A 311 12.95 -2.81 5.55
N GLY A 312 12.68 -3.38 6.72
CA GLY A 312 11.37 -3.28 7.35
C GLY A 312 11.03 -1.88 7.86
N GLY A 313 11.98 -0.92 7.87
CA GLY A 313 11.70 0.45 8.32
C GLY A 313 11.26 0.59 9.78
N ASN A 314 11.46 -0.45 10.60
CA ASN A 314 10.89 -0.67 11.94
C ASN A 314 9.37 -0.87 11.97
N TYR A 315 8.73 -1.07 10.83
CA TYR A 315 7.35 -1.51 10.70
C TYR A 315 7.20 -3.00 10.99
N ALA A 316 5.97 -3.39 11.31
CA ALA A 316 5.60 -4.77 11.56
C ALA A 316 5.01 -5.45 10.32
N ILE A 317 5.37 -6.71 10.12
CA ILE A 317 4.57 -7.67 9.37
C ILE A 317 3.85 -8.54 10.41
N THR A 318 2.53 -8.51 10.42
CA THR A 318 1.70 -9.29 11.35
C THR A 318 1.13 -10.53 10.68
N ASN A 319 0.85 -11.56 11.47
CA ASN A 319 0.07 -12.73 11.07
C ASN A 319 0.69 -13.53 9.89
N LEU A 320 2.03 -13.61 9.84
CA LEU A 320 2.72 -14.48 8.88
C LEU A 320 2.43 -15.95 9.24
N GLU A 321 1.70 -16.65 8.38
CA GLU A 321 1.41 -18.08 8.51
C GLU A 321 2.24 -18.92 7.55
N ILE A 322 2.94 -19.93 8.08
CA ILE A 322 3.68 -20.92 7.28
C ILE A 322 3.37 -22.31 7.84
N HIS A 323 2.57 -23.09 7.12
CA HIS A 323 2.19 -24.45 7.51
C HIS A 323 2.55 -25.45 6.42
N THR A 324 3.69 -26.14 6.57
CA THR A 324 4.21 -27.04 5.53
C THR A 324 4.93 -28.28 6.08
N SER A 325 5.05 -29.28 5.21
CA SER A 325 5.74 -30.54 5.48
C SER A 325 6.64 -30.99 4.33
N LYS A 326 6.97 -30.10 3.37
CA LYS A 326 7.57 -30.49 2.07
C LYS A 326 8.82 -29.72 1.64
N SER A 327 9.26 -28.70 2.36
CA SER A 327 10.38 -27.84 1.93
C SER A 327 11.48 -27.75 2.98
N SER A 328 12.73 -27.57 2.54
CA SER A 328 13.93 -27.62 3.38
C SER A 328 14.10 -26.40 4.27
N ASN A 329 13.83 -25.20 3.76
CA ASN A 329 14.13 -23.93 4.43
C ASN A 329 12.87 -23.08 4.54
N GLN A 330 12.48 -22.69 5.75
CA GLN A 330 11.21 -22.01 6.03
C GLN A 330 11.40 -20.74 6.85
N GLY A 331 10.67 -19.69 6.48
CA GLY A 331 10.67 -18.36 7.07
C GLY A 331 10.05 -17.34 6.11
N LEU A 332 10.06 -16.06 6.48
CA LEU A 332 9.79 -14.97 5.52
C LEU A 332 10.72 -15.13 4.30
N PHE A 333 11.99 -15.42 4.58
CA PHE A 333 12.97 -15.87 3.60
C PHE A 333 13.25 -17.36 3.75
N GLY A 334 13.29 -18.10 2.64
CA GLY A 334 13.81 -19.47 2.64
C GLY A 334 15.33 -19.44 2.81
N TYR A 335 16.02 -18.68 1.96
CA TYR A 335 17.48 -18.56 1.98
C TYR A 335 17.93 -17.13 1.67
N VAL A 336 18.57 -16.49 2.66
CA VAL A 336 19.33 -15.25 2.47
C VAL A 336 20.78 -15.56 2.08
N GLY A 337 21.16 -15.20 0.85
CA GLY A 337 22.50 -15.36 0.29
C GLY A 337 23.45 -14.29 0.79
N SER A 338 23.86 -13.35 -0.08
CA SER A 338 24.61 -12.15 0.33
C SER A 338 23.70 -10.97 0.69
N GLY A 339 22.39 -11.19 0.76
CA GLY A 339 21.40 -10.16 1.01
C GLY A 339 21.40 -9.65 2.46
N THR A 340 20.63 -8.59 2.68
CA THR A 340 20.43 -8.00 4.01
C THR A 340 18.95 -7.92 4.33
N VAL A 341 18.55 -8.44 5.49
CA VAL A 341 17.20 -8.27 6.06
C VAL A 341 17.35 -7.48 7.33
N LYS A 342 16.70 -6.32 7.43
CA LYS A 342 16.91 -5.43 8.58
C LYS A 342 15.69 -4.65 9.02
N ASN A 343 15.71 -4.17 10.27
CA ASN A 343 14.72 -3.25 10.86
C ASN A 343 13.28 -3.77 10.72
N LEU A 344 13.05 -5.04 11.06
CA LEU A 344 11.78 -5.70 10.79
C LEU A 344 11.19 -6.29 12.07
N LYS A 345 9.90 -6.03 12.31
CA LYS A 345 9.15 -6.73 13.35
C LYS A 345 8.26 -7.77 12.70
N LEU A 346 8.41 -9.03 13.09
CA LEU A 346 7.49 -10.10 12.75
C LEU A 346 6.62 -10.38 13.98
N GLU A 347 5.37 -9.96 13.92
CA GLU A 347 4.45 -10.02 15.04
C GLU A 347 3.37 -11.08 14.81
N ASN A 348 3.07 -11.85 15.85
CA ASN A 348 2.09 -12.94 15.77
C ASN A 348 2.35 -13.94 14.62
N VAL A 349 3.60 -14.36 14.43
CA VAL A 349 3.91 -15.40 13.43
C VAL A 349 3.34 -16.76 13.86
N SER A 350 2.91 -17.56 12.90
CA SER A 350 2.45 -18.93 13.10
C SER A 350 3.18 -19.86 12.12
N ILE A 351 4.32 -20.40 12.55
CA ILE A 351 5.17 -21.25 11.70
C ILE A 351 5.15 -22.67 12.22
N THR A 352 4.74 -23.62 11.37
CA THR A 352 4.79 -25.06 11.61
C THR A 352 5.35 -25.77 10.38
N ALA A 353 6.58 -26.28 10.51
CA ALA A 353 7.39 -26.81 9.42
C ALA A 353 8.01 -28.19 9.79
N GLU A 354 7.15 -29.22 9.87
CA GLU A 354 7.46 -30.51 10.52
C GLU A 354 8.49 -31.40 9.80
N ASN A 355 8.81 -31.12 8.54
CA ASN A 355 9.85 -31.87 7.79
C ASN A 355 10.90 -30.95 7.16
N SER A 356 11.03 -29.73 7.68
CA SER A 356 12.02 -28.78 7.22
C SER A 356 13.35 -28.94 7.95
N GLN A 357 14.45 -28.79 7.21
CA GLN A 357 15.80 -28.85 7.75
C GLN A 357 16.16 -27.57 8.50
N TYR A 358 15.73 -26.41 8.00
CA TYR A 358 15.98 -25.12 8.62
C TYR A 358 14.70 -24.31 8.72
N VAL A 359 14.38 -23.86 9.93
CA VAL A 359 13.17 -23.10 10.21
C VAL A 359 13.53 -21.89 11.07
N GLY A 360 13.22 -20.69 10.59
CA GLY A 360 13.29 -19.47 11.38
C GLY A 360 12.33 -18.42 10.86
N ALA A 361 11.79 -17.57 11.73
CA ALA A 361 10.72 -16.66 11.29
C ALA A 361 11.19 -15.66 10.24
N VAL A 362 12.41 -15.12 10.41
CA VAL A 362 12.99 -14.21 9.42
C VAL A 362 13.60 -15.00 8.27
N ALA A 363 14.44 -16.01 8.57
CA ALA A 363 15.07 -16.83 7.54
C ALA A 363 15.16 -18.31 7.93
N GLY A 364 14.91 -19.20 6.97
CA GLY A 364 15.31 -20.60 7.10
C GLY A 364 16.82 -20.69 7.23
N TYR A 365 17.55 -20.24 6.22
CA TYR A 365 19.00 -20.27 6.18
C TYR A 365 19.60 -18.91 5.83
N ASN A 366 20.62 -18.49 6.56
CA ASN A 366 21.31 -17.21 6.37
C ASN A 366 22.81 -17.41 6.08
N CYS A 367 23.28 -16.80 4.99
CA CYS A 367 24.69 -16.54 4.70
C CYS A 367 25.00 -15.03 4.60
N GLY A 368 23.98 -14.19 4.76
CA GLY A 368 24.07 -12.74 4.59
C GLY A 368 23.96 -12.08 5.95
N ARG A 369 23.23 -10.96 6.01
CA ARG A 369 23.05 -10.19 7.24
C ARG A 369 21.58 -10.09 7.64
N ILE A 370 21.27 -10.52 8.86
CA ILE A 370 19.98 -10.27 9.52
C ILE A 370 20.25 -9.31 10.67
N GLU A 371 19.64 -8.13 10.66
CA GLU A 371 19.95 -7.07 11.61
C GLU A 371 18.70 -6.39 12.17
N ASN A 372 18.63 -6.17 13.49
CA ASN A 372 17.52 -5.43 14.09
C ASN A 372 16.15 -6.02 13.73
N CYS A 373 16.01 -7.34 13.86
CA CYS A 373 14.76 -8.04 13.63
C CYS A 373 14.17 -8.55 14.95
N GLU A 374 12.88 -8.33 15.16
CA GLU A 374 12.15 -8.76 16.36
C GLU A 374 11.07 -9.77 15.97
N VAL A 375 10.95 -10.88 16.70
CA VAL A 375 9.99 -11.95 16.39
C VAL A 375 9.11 -12.29 17.59
N SER A 376 7.79 -12.26 17.41
CA SER A 376 6.79 -12.79 18.35
C SER A 376 5.79 -13.71 17.63
N GLY A 377 5.06 -14.53 18.38
CA GLY A 377 4.21 -15.60 17.83
C GLY A 377 4.74 -16.97 18.22
N SER A 378 4.75 -17.94 17.30
CA SER A 378 5.25 -19.29 17.53
C SER A 378 6.04 -19.83 16.34
N VAL A 379 7.16 -20.51 16.62
CA VAL A 379 8.02 -21.14 15.60
C VAL A 379 8.24 -22.61 15.92
N ASN A 380 7.60 -23.47 15.13
CA ASN A 380 7.63 -24.91 15.29
C ASN A 380 8.24 -25.56 14.06
N GLY A 381 9.25 -26.40 14.26
CA GLY A 381 9.87 -27.17 13.19
C GLY A 381 10.32 -28.53 13.66
N GLY A 382 11.15 -29.17 12.84
CA GLY A 382 11.88 -30.36 13.24
C GLY A 382 11.54 -31.56 12.39
N ALA A 383 12.38 -31.81 11.39
CA ALA A 383 12.29 -32.99 10.55
C ALA A 383 12.71 -34.28 11.30
N ASN A 384 11.96 -35.36 11.05
CA ASN A 384 12.39 -36.72 11.36
C ASN A 384 13.42 -37.19 10.33
N VAL A 385 14.61 -36.60 10.37
CA VAL A 385 15.65 -36.93 9.40
C VAL A 385 16.35 -38.23 9.81
N SER A 386 16.36 -39.21 8.93
CA SER A 386 17.23 -40.39 9.07
C SER A 386 18.65 -40.04 8.61
N GLY A 387 19.68 -40.44 9.38
CA GLY A 387 21.09 -40.17 9.06
C GLY A 387 21.72 -39.00 9.85
N THR A 388 22.70 -38.31 9.28
CA THR A 388 23.51 -37.26 9.95
C THR A 388 22.94 -35.84 9.86
N ASN A 389 21.87 -35.67 9.08
CA ASN A 389 21.26 -34.36 8.85
C ASN A 389 20.36 -34.01 10.03
N ALA A 390 20.66 -32.88 10.68
CA ALA A 390 19.92 -32.40 11.84
C ALA A 390 18.98 -31.27 11.40
N SER A 391 17.75 -31.29 11.90
CA SER A 391 16.88 -30.11 11.78
C SER A 391 17.37 -28.99 12.71
N SER A 392 17.24 -27.75 12.26
CA SER A 392 17.63 -26.56 13.00
C SER A 392 16.47 -25.59 13.03
N VAL A 393 16.05 -25.20 14.23
CA VAL A 393 14.92 -24.29 14.46
C VAL A 393 15.43 -23.12 15.29
N GLY A 394 15.22 -21.90 14.81
CA GLY A 394 15.52 -20.67 15.54
C GLY A 394 14.32 -19.74 15.53
N GLY A 395 14.15 -18.89 16.54
CA GLY A 395 13.11 -17.87 16.49
C GLY A 395 13.32 -16.89 15.34
N VAL A 396 14.58 -16.52 15.06
CA VAL A 396 14.95 -15.60 13.96
C VAL A 396 15.45 -16.37 12.74
N ALA A 397 16.46 -17.24 12.92
CA ALA A 397 17.08 -17.99 11.82
C ALA A 397 17.24 -19.48 12.15
N GLY A 398 16.87 -20.36 11.22
CA GLY A 398 17.11 -21.80 11.40
C GLY A 398 18.59 -22.15 11.39
N GLY A 399 19.31 -21.70 10.36
CA GLY A 399 20.75 -21.84 10.21
C GLY A 399 21.43 -20.52 9.87
N ASN A 400 22.63 -20.30 10.39
CA ASN A 400 23.50 -19.18 10.07
C ASN A 400 24.90 -19.72 9.71
N ALA A 401 25.36 -19.48 8.48
CA ALA A 401 26.61 -20.03 7.96
C ALA A 401 27.42 -18.97 7.21
N GLY A 402 28.56 -18.57 7.76
CA GLY A 402 29.33 -17.42 7.25
C GLY A 402 28.60 -16.07 7.30
N GLY A 403 27.37 -16.04 7.80
CA GLY A 403 26.53 -14.85 7.90
C GLY A 403 26.51 -14.23 9.30
N GLU A 404 25.85 -13.08 9.37
CA GLU A 404 25.72 -12.26 10.58
C GLU A 404 24.25 -12.20 11.04
N VAL A 405 24.00 -12.47 12.32
CA VAL A 405 22.72 -12.18 12.98
C VAL A 405 22.99 -11.20 14.12
N VAL A 406 22.56 -9.95 13.95
CA VAL A 406 22.99 -8.83 14.80
C VAL A 406 21.80 -8.07 15.37
N GLY A 407 21.78 -7.85 16.69
CA GLY A 407 20.77 -7.03 17.34
C GLY A 407 19.34 -7.55 17.17
N CYS A 408 19.18 -8.86 16.98
CA CYS A 408 17.88 -9.49 16.77
C CYS A 408 17.31 -10.03 18.08
N SER A 409 15.99 -10.09 18.19
CA SER A 409 15.33 -10.64 19.35
C SER A 409 14.14 -11.53 19.02
N SER A 410 13.83 -12.44 19.94
CA SER A 410 12.60 -13.20 19.87
C SER A 410 11.94 -13.37 21.25
N THR A 411 10.61 -13.38 21.23
CA THR A 411 9.76 -13.79 22.35
C THR A 411 8.90 -15.00 22.05
N ALA A 412 9.03 -15.55 20.83
CA ALA A 412 8.23 -16.68 20.37
C ALA A 412 8.66 -17.97 21.07
N PRO A 413 7.74 -18.84 21.52
CA PRO A 413 8.11 -20.21 21.84
C PRO A 413 8.71 -20.88 20.59
N VAL A 414 9.85 -21.57 20.77
CA VAL A 414 10.57 -22.25 19.69
C VAL A 414 10.61 -23.74 19.98
N THR A 415 9.98 -24.54 19.12
CA THR A 415 9.88 -25.99 19.30
C THR A 415 10.53 -26.73 18.15
N ALA A 416 11.39 -27.71 18.47
CA ALA A 416 11.79 -28.73 17.50
C ALA A 416 11.31 -30.13 17.89
N ASN A 417 10.59 -30.75 16.96
CA ASN A 417 9.96 -32.05 17.15
C ASN A 417 10.73 -33.24 16.55
N GLY A 418 11.86 -32.99 15.89
CA GLY A 418 12.69 -34.02 15.26
C GLY A 418 13.76 -34.60 16.20
N SER A 419 14.23 -35.81 15.88
CA SER A 419 15.47 -36.34 16.48
C SER A 419 16.70 -35.58 15.97
N ASN A 420 17.77 -35.51 16.77
CA ASN A 420 19.02 -34.79 16.42
C ASN A 420 18.87 -33.28 16.18
N SER A 421 17.81 -32.65 16.68
CA SER A 421 17.50 -31.24 16.41
C SER A 421 18.45 -30.24 17.11
N ARG A 422 18.57 -29.05 16.53
CA ARG A 422 19.29 -27.89 17.07
C ARG A 422 18.28 -26.76 17.24
N VAL A 423 18.05 -26.31 18.47
CA VAL A 423 16.98 -25.37 18.79
C VAL A 423 17.57 -24.17 19.52
N GLY A 424 17.40 -22.99 18.97
CA GLY A 424 17.81 -21.74 19.59
C GLY A 424 16.65 -20.76 19.69
N GLY A 425 16.61 -19.93 20.73
CA GLY A 425 15.64 -18.83 20.75
C GLY A 425 15.84 -17.84 19.62
N VAL A 426 17.09 -17.64 19.17
CA VAL A 426 17.42 -16.77 18.04
C VAL A 426 17.87 -17.60 16.84
N VAL A 427 18.93 -18.42 17.00
CA VAL A 427 19.54 -19.19 15.89
C VAL A 427 19.59 -20.67 16.23
N GLY A 428 19.07 -21.53 15.36
CA GLY A 428 19.16 -22.99 15.55
C GLY A 428 20.60 -23.49 15.49
N ASN A 429 21.30 -23.22 14.39
CA ASN A 429 22.66 -23.69 14.14
C ASN A 429 23.56 -22.58 13.55
N ASN A 430 24.58 -22.18 14.30
CA ASN A 430 25.58 -21.18 13.92
C ASN A 430 26.90 -21.87 13.53
N MET A 431 27.42 -21.63 12.33
CA MET A 431 28.56 -22.37 11.78
C MET A 431 29.40 -21.60 10.75
N MET A 432 30.56 -22.13 10.38
CA MET A 432 31.39 -21.60 9.28
C MET A 432 31.75 -20.12 9.47
N ASP A 433 32.37 -19.78 10.60
CA ASP A 433 32.80 -18.42 10.95
C ASP A 433 31.66 -17.40 11.10
N ALA A 434 30.40 -17.87 11.14
CA ALA A 434 29.23 -17.04 11.38
C ALA A 434 29.24 -16.36 12.76
N THR A 435 28.54 -15.23 12.87
CA THR A 435 28.46 -14.45 14.11
C THR A 435 27.02 -14.21 14.54
N VAL A 436 26.75 -14.40 15.83
CA VAL A 436 25.51 -13.97 16.50
C VAL A 436 25.89 -12.93 17.55
N VAL A 437 25.46 -11.68 17.37
CA VAL A 437 25.94 -10.53 18.15
C VAL A 437 24.77 -9.71 18.67
N ALA A 438 24.81 -9.31 19.95
CA ALA A 438 23.78 -8.46 20.55
C ALA A 438 22.35 -9.04 20.46
N CYS A 439 22.21 -10.37 20.39
CA CYS A 439 20.92 -11.02 20.20
C CYS A 439 20.35 -11.54 21.52
N TYR A 440 19.03 -11.55 21.63
CA TYR A 440 18.40 -12.04 22.86
C TYR A 440 17.06 -12.77 22.67
N HIS A 441 16.78 -13.68 23.61
CA HIS A 441 15.52 -14.41 23.65
C HIS A 441 14.87 -14.30 25.03
N THR A 442 13.58 -13.99 25.09
CA THR A 442 12.87 -13.80 26.36
C THR A 442 11.49 -14.46 26.34
N THR A 443 11.00 -14.87 27.51
CA THR A 443 9.61 -15.33 27.74
C THR A 443 9.21 -16.65 27.07
N GLY A 444 9.31 -16.77 25.73
CA GLY A 444 8.93 -17.97 24.98
C GLY A 444 9.84 -19.16 25.30
N ALA A 445 9.27 -20.31 25.66
CA ALA A 445 10.04 -21.51 26.01
C ALA A 445 10.76 -22.10 24.78
N ILE A 446 11.95 -22.65 25.02
CA ILE A 446 12.71 -23.43 24.04
C ILE A 446 12.48 -24.91 24.31
N THR A 447 11.83 -25.60 23.38
CA THR A 447 11.40 -26.99 23.57
C THR A 447 12.06 -27.91 22.53
N ALA A 448 12.72 -28.96 23.00
CA ALA A 448 13.26 -30.02 22.14
C ALA A 448 12.78 -31.40 22.63
N THR A 449 11.85 -32.01 21.89
CA THR A 449 11.00 -33.10 22.41
C THR A 449 11.59 -34.50 22.24
N ILE A 450 12.46 -34.72 21.25
CA ILE A 450 13.05 -36.04 20.92
C ILE A 450 14.56 -36.05 21.19
N GLY A 451 15.14 -37.20 21.54
CA GLY A 451 16.53 -37.33 22.00
C GLY A 451 17.63 -36.87 21.03
N ASN A 452 18.85 -36.71 21.57
CA ASN A 452 20.07 -36.19 20.90
C ASN A 452 19.98 -34.73 20.43
N THR A 453 19.29 -33.88 21.18
CA THR A 453 19.06 -32.48 20.81
C THR A 453 20.05 -31.52 21.46
N ASN A 454 20.26 -30.38 20.80
CA ASN A 454 21.04 -29.24 21.32
C ASN A 454 20.07 -28.06 21.45
N ALA A 455 19.73 -27.67 22.68
CA ALA A 455 18.79 -26.60 22.97
C ALA A 455 19.52 -25.46 23.69
N GLY A 456 19.50 -24.26 23.12
CA GLY A 456 20.08 -23.07 23.73
C GLY A 456 19.08 -21.94 23.81
N GLY A 457 19.13 -21.14 24.88
CA GLY A 457 18.28 -19.96 24.98
C GLY A 457 18.49 -18.98 23.82
N VAL A 458 19.71 -18.86 23.29
CA VAL A 458 20.01 -18.03 22.10
C VAL A 458 20.36 -18.91 20.90
N VAL A 459 21.35 -19.79 21.05
CA VAL A 459 21.88 -20.62 19.95
C VAL A 459 21.81 -22.11 20.28
N GLY A 460 21.17 -22.91 19.42
CA GLY A 460 21.10 -24.36 19.64
C GLY A 460 22.47 -25.03 19.58
N ARG A 461 23.19 -24.82 18.48
CA ARG A 461 24.56 -25.30 18.29
C ARG A 461 25.45 -24.24 17.68
N ASN A 462 26.65 -24.06 18.25
CA ASN A 462 27.68 -23.15 17.79
C ASN A 462 28.92 -23.94 17.34
N ASN A 463 29.31 -23.85 16.07
CA ASN A 463 30.31 -24.74 15.45
C ASN A 463 31.34 -24.02 14.57
N GLY A 464 32.51 -23.71 15.14
CA GLY A 464 33.52 -22.89 14.48
C GLY A 464 32.98 -21.49 14.19
N ALA A 465 32.23 -20.93 15.15
CA ALA A 465 31.46 -19.71 14.99
C ALA A 465 31.37 -18.96 16.32
N GLN A 466 30.89 -17.72 16.30
CA GLN A 466 31.00 -16.78 17.42
C GLN A 466 29.61 -16.38 17.94
N VAL A 467 29.47 -16.30 19.26
CA VAL A 467 28.32 -15.68 19.92
C VAL A 467 28.83 -14.66 20.93
N VAL A 468 28.45 -13.39 20.74
CA VAL A 468 29.02 -12.25 21.45
C VAL A 468 27.91 -11.37 22.01
N ALA A 469 28.03 -10.98 23.27
CA ALA A 469 27.12 -10.04 23.92
C ALA A 469 25.63 -10.42 23.80
N CYS A 470 25.31 -11.71 23.93
CA CYS A 470 23.94 -12.22 23.81
C CYS A 470 23.37 -12.62 25.16
N TYR A 471 22.04 -12.61 25.30
CA TYR A 471 21.41 -13.12 26.51
C TYR A 471 20.11 -13.88 26.30
N ALA A 472 19.73 -14.72 27.27
CA ALA A 472 18.39 -15.30 27.31
C ALA A 472 17.79 -15.37 28.71
N SER A 473 16.48 -15.15 28.81
CA SER A 473 15.75 -15.21 30.08
C SER A 473 14.54 -16.16 30.03
N CYS A 474 14.63 -17.18 29.16
CA CYS A 474 13.57 -18.16 28.91
C CYS A 474 13.86 -19.51 29.57
N GLU A 475 12.82 -20.31 29.75
CA GLU A 475 12.98 -21.73 30.06
C GLU A 475 13.52 -22.49 28.83
N VAL A 476 14.45 -23.42 29.06
CA VAL A 476 14.97 -24.36 28.07
C VAL A 476 14.63 -25.78 28.53
N ASP A 477 13.56 -26.35 27.98
CA ASP A 477 13.18 -27.76 28.21
C ASP A 477 13.64 -28.63 27.04
N SER A 478 14.69 -29.38 27.29
CA SER A 478 15.20 -30.39 26.37
C SER A 478 14.98 -31.77 26.96
N GLY A 479 14.47 -32.73 26.18
CA GLY A 479 14.24 -34.12 26.63
C GLY A 479 15.46 -34.79 27.32
N ALA A 480 15.26 -35.98 27.91
CA ALA A 480 16.22 -36.60 28.85
C ALA A 480 17.65 -36.83 28.32
N SER A 481 17.88 -36.89 27.00
CA SER A 481 19.19 -37.15 26.37
C SER A 481 19.78 -35.94 25.63
N ALA A 482 19.45 -34.72 26.07
CA ALA A 482 19.77 -33.50 25.34
C ALA A 482 20.81 -32.60 26.04
N TYR A 483 21.46 -31.76 25.24
CA TYR A 483 22.31 -30.68 25.71
C TYR A 483 21.48 -29.40 25.80
N ALA A 484 21.04 -29.03 27.00
CA ALA A 484 20.39 -27.75 27.28
C ALA A 484 21.36 -26.77 27.94
N GLY A 485 21.48 -25.57 27.38
CA GLY A 485 22.18 -24.45 28.00
C GLY A 485 21.37 -23.17 27.97
N GLY A 486 21.55 -22.34 29.00
CA GLY A 486 20.86 -21.05 29.12
C GLY A 486 21.14 -20.09 27.96
N VAL A 487 22.32 -20.15 27.33
CA VAL A 487 22.64 -19.40 26.10
C VAL A 487 22.85 -20.35 24.92
N VAL A 488 23.73 -21.33 25.08
CA VAL A 488 24.11 -22.25 23.99
C VAL A 488 23.90 -23.71 24.36
N GLY A 489 23.22 -24.47 23.51
CA GLY A 489 23.04 -25.91 23.72
C GLY A 489 24.36 -26.68 23.59
N ASN A 490 25.02 -26.58 22.44
CA ASN A 490 26.29 -27.25 22.14
C ASN A 490 27.32 -26.28 21.55
N ASN A 491 28.39 -26.01 22.29
CA ASN A 491 29.51 -25.20 21.82
C ASN A 491 30.67 -26.12 21.42
N ARG A 492 30.94 -26.25 20.11
CA ARG A 492 31.96 -27.15 19.59
C ARG A 492 33.38 -26.56 19.63
N PRO A 493 34.43 -27.39 19.50
CA PRO A 493 35.80 -26.90 19.37
C PRO A 493 35.94 -25.89 18.22
N GLY A 494 36.71 -24.82 18.45
CA GLY A 494 36.88 -23.72 17.50
C GLY A 494 35.81 -22.62 17.59
N SER A 495 34.78 -22.78 18.43
CA SER A 495 33.75 -21.78 18.67
C SER A 495 34.07 -20.87 19.86
N SER A 496 33.64 -19.59 19.80
CA SER A 496 33.78 -18.63 20.91
C SER A 496 32.42 -18.24 21.52
N LEU A 497 32.46 -17.90 22.81
CA LEU A 497 31.33 -17.41 23.59
C LEU A 497 31.81 -16.29 24.50
N GLU A 498 31.37 -15.06 24.24
CA GLU A 498 31.91 -13.85 24.86
C GLU A 498 30.79 -12.93 25.38
N ALA A 499 30.95 -12.44 26.60
CA ALA A 499 29.97 -11.64 27.34
C ALA A 499 28.51 -12.12 27.20
N CYS A 500 28.27 -13.43 27.32
CA CYS A 500 26.93 -13.98 27.21
C CYS A 500 26.29 -14.22 28.59
N TYR A 501 24.99 -14.00 28.72
CA TYR A 501 24.28 -14.03 30.00
C TYR A 501 22.96 -14.82 29.95
N TRP A 502 22.52 -15.41 31.06
CA TRP A 502 21.24 -16.11 31.11
C TRP A 502 20.56 -16.08 32.48
N ALA A 503 19.23 -16.03 32.53
CA ALA A 503 18.47 -16.01 33.80
C ALA A 503 17.36 -17.07 33.92
N GLY A 504 17.06 -17.79 32.84
CA GLY A 504 16.01 -18.81 32.83
C GLY A 504 16.42 -20.16 33.42
N SER A 505 15.53 -21.14 33.39
CA SER A 505 15.78 -22.50 33.90
C SER A 505 16.20 -23.46 32.79
N ASN A 506 17.04 -24.43 33.14
CA ASN A 506 17.30 -25.61 32.32
C ASN A 506 17.72 -26.79 33.22
N LYS A 507 17.67 -28.03 32.69
CA LYS A 507 17.89 -29.26 33.49
C LYS A 507 19.25 -29.36 34.17
N LYS A 508 20.28 -28.69 33.64
CA LYS A 508 21.66 -28.76 34.15
C LYS A 508 22.09 -27.49 34.88
N ASP A 509 21.21 -26.50 34.97
CA ASP A 509 21.50 -25.17 35.51
C ASP A 509 22.82 -24.57 34.98
N CYS A 510 23.05 -24.69 33.67
CA CYS A 510 24.27 -24.20 33.04
C CYS A 510 23.97 -23.26 31.86
N GLY A 511 24.89 -22.33 31.58
CA GLY A 511 24.79 -21.45 30.41
C GLY A 511 25.13 -22.14 29.10
N VAL A 512 25.96 -23.20 29.16
CA VAL A 512 26.37 -24.01 28.00
C VAL A 512 26.14 -25.49 28.27
N GLY A 513 25.24 -26.10 27.49
CA GLY A 513 24.76 -27.47 27.72
C GLY A 513 25.81 -28.57 27.46
N ASN A 514 26.69 -28.32 26.50
CA ASN A 514 27.88 -29.13 26.21
C ASN A 514 29.02 -28.24 25.72
N ASN A 515 30.08 -28.21 26.52
CA ASN A 515 31.38 -27.64 26.21
C ASN A 515 32.39 -28.36 27.12
N SER A 516 33.64 -28.53 26.70
CA SER A 516 34.67 -29.19 27.51
C SER A 516 34.96 -28.49 28.85
N ASN A 517 34.59 -27.21 29.00
CA ASN A 517 34.83 -26.40 30.20
C ASN A 517 33.58 -25.76 30.84
N HIS A 518 32.39 -25.85 30.22
CA HIS A 518 31.16 -25.12 30.62
C HIS A 518 31.31 -23.60 30.87
N THR A 519 32.37 -22.96 30.40
CA THR A 519 32.63 -21.52 30.54
C THR A 519 32.07 -20.73 29.35
N GLY A 520 31.85 -19.43 29.56
CA GLY A 520 31.51 -18.46 28.50
C GLY A 520 30.09 -17.89 28.56
N ALA A 521 29.24 -18.38 29.46
CA ALA A 521 27.90 -17.83 29.70
C ALA A 521 27.62 -17.71 31.21
N THR A 522 27.38 -16.49 31.67
CA THR A 522 27.21 -16.13 33.08
C THR A 522 25.75 -16.13 33.47
N LYS A 523 25.40 -16.82 34.57
CA LYS A 523 24.04 -16.79 35.10
C LYS A 523 23.76 -15.43 35.74
N VAL A 524 22.63 -14.82 35.43
CA VAL A 524 22.10 -13.63 36.09
C VAL A 524 21.15 -14.11 37.18
N GLY A 525 21.39 -13.64 38.40
CA GLY A 525 21.04 -14.36 39.63
C GLY A 525 22.30 -14.77 40.38
N ASP A 526 22.17 -15.16 41.64
CA ASP A 526 23.30 -15.63 42.47
C ASP A 526 24.49 -14.66 42.57
N GLY A 527 24.20 -13.35 42.61
CA GLY A 527 25.19 -12.29 42.78
C GLY A 527 25.56 -11.51 41.52
N VAL A 528 25.04 -11.89 40.34
CA VAL A 528 25.16 -11.10 39.10
C VAL A 528 23.82 -10.48 38.76
N THR A 529 23.80 -9.18 38.49
CA THR A 529 22.63 -8.39 38.10
C THR A 529 22.55 -8.18 36.59
N TRP A 530 21.36 -7.87 36.08
CA TRP A 530 21.20 -7.46 34.68
C TRP A 530 21.95 -6.18 34.33
N THR A 531 22.14 -5.28 35.29
CA THR A 531 22.94 -4.07 35.11
C THR A 531 24.42 -4.41 34.89
N GLU A 532 24.97 -5.35 35.64
CA GLU A 532 26.34 -5.85 35.43
C GLU A 532 26.47 -6.61 34.12
N ALA A 533 25.46 -7.43 33.79
CA ALA A 533 25.40 -8.14 32.52
C ALA A 533 25.40 -7.16 31.33
N ALA A 534 24.54 -6.13 31.36
CA ALA A 534 24.48 -5.10 30.33
C ALA A 534 25.81 -4.36 30.19
N LYS A 535 26.50 -4.07 31.30
CA LYS A 535 27.84 -3.47 31.25
C LYS A 535 28.84 -4.38 30.52
N GLY A 536 28.93 -5.66 30.90
CA GLY A 536 29.85 -6.59 30.24
C GLY A 536 29.52 -6.83 28.77
N MET A 537 28.23 -6.90 28.42
CA MET A 537 27.81 -6.96 27.00
C MET A 537 28.24 -5.70 26.25
N ASN A 538 28.03 -4.51 26.81
CA ASN A 538 28.39 -3.25 26.17
C ASN A 538 29.89 -3.03 25.99
N GLU A 539 30.74 -3.63 26.84
CA GLU A 539 32.20 -3.60 26.67
C GLU A 539 32.64 -4.30 25.38
N GLU A 540 31.99 -5.41 25.04
CA GLU A 540 32.25 -6.18 23.81
C GLU A 540 31.60 -5.58 22.56
N LEU A 541 30.57 -4.75 22.74
CA LEU A 541 29.86 -4.11 21.62
C LEU A 541 30.55 -2.86 21.05
N GLY A 542 31.74 -2.50 21.54
CA GLY A 542 32.46 -1.24 21.24
C GLY A 542 32.75 -0.90 19.77
N GLY A 543 32.35 -1.72 18.80
CA GLY A 543 32.42 -1.44 17.37
C GLY A 543 31.14 -1.72 16.56
N TYR A 544 30.06 -2.17 17.22
CA TYR A 544 28.84 -2.65 16.54
C TYR A 544 27.72 -1.60 16.43
N GLY A 545 27.85 -0.44 17.09
CA GLY A 545 26.81 0.59 17.12
C GLY A 545 25.58 0.21 17.94
N TRP A 546 25.69 -0.82 18.78
CA TRP A 546 24.61 -1.36 19.61
C TRP A 546 24.91 -1.16 21.10
N LYS A 547 23.87 -0.92 21.88
CA LYS A 547 23.99 -0.71 23.33
C LYS A 547 22.78 -1.25 24.08
N TYR A 548 23.05 -2.06 25.10
CA TYR A 548 22.07 -2.46 26.11
C TYR A 548 21.84 -1.34 27.13
N ASP A 549 20.58 -1.05 27.42
CA ASP A 549 20.19 -0.12 28.48
C ASP A 549 20.33 -0.75 29.89
N SER A 550 19.93 -0.01 30.91
CA SER A 550 19.97 -0.46 32.31
C SER A 550 18.66 -1.07 32.79
N SER A 551 17.74 -1.45 31.89
CA SER A 551 16.48 -2.09 32.26
C SER A 551 16.69 -3.56 32.66
N ASN A 552 15.64 -4.21 33.15
CA ASN A 552 15.69 -5.56 33.68
C ASN A 552 14.53 -6.41 33.12
N PRO A 553 14.79 -7.34 32.17
CA PRO A 553 16.04 -7.53 31.43
C PRO A 553 16.36 -6.33 30.51
N PRO A 554 17.64 -6.12 30.13
CA PRO A 554 18.08 -4.93 29.40
C PRO A 554 17.60 -4.93 27.96
N LYS A 555 17.12 -3.79 27.46
CA LYS A 555 16.71 -3.62 26.07
C LYS A 555 17.88 -3.16 25.22
N LEU A 556 17.91 -3.63 23.98
CA LEU A 556 18.93 -3.22 23.02
C LEU A 556 18.47 -1.97 22.27
N THR A 557 19.38 -1.02 22.09
CA THR A 557 19.18 0.18 21.28
C THR A 557 20.35 0.36 20.33
N LYS A 558 20.08 0.82 19.12
CA LYS A 558 21.13 1.20 18.17
C LYS A 558 21.58 2.62 18.51
N GLY A 559 22.83 2.81 18.88
CA GLY A 559 23.41 4.13 19.05
C GLY A 559 23.49 4.86 17.72
N ASN A 560 23.35 6.19 17.72
CA ASN A 560 23.81 6.97 16.57
C ASN A 560 25.33 6.79 16.46
N PRO A 561 25.86 6.49 15.25
CA PRO A 561 27.29 6.29 15.05
C PRO A 561 28.14 7.49 15.44
#